data_AF-A0A356EM81-F1
#
_entry.id   AF-A0A356EM81-F1
#
_cell.length_a   1.000
_cell.length_b   1.000
_cell.length_c   1.000
_cell.angle_alpha   90.00
_cell.angle_beta   90.00
_cell.angle_gamma   90.00
#
_symmetry.space_group_name_H-M   'P 1'
#
loop_
_entity.id
_entity.type
_entity.pdbx_description
1 polymer ?
#
loop_
_entity_poly.entity_id
_entity_poly.type
_entity_poly.pdbx_seq_one_letter_code
_entity_poly.pdbx_strand_id
1 'polypeptide(L)'
;MALRFLSMLLTATLVWACAGSLLAQQTSATCTPHGRYVVGETVVCDDTAQQAHLATWWANSPIGNFCRSVVRDTKRNNCWPEPFVKADREAVREPFVRMVANGWQRQNTLGDHHFDPETGQLNRDGQLKVRRVLIEGLPQHRSFWVYRA
;
A
#
# COMPACT_ATOMS: atom_id res chain seq x y z
N MET A 1 -55.44 -10.26 0.96
CA MET A 1 -54.58 -10.58 2.13
C MET A 1 -53.21 -11.17 1.76
N ALA A 2 -53.03 -11.80 0.59
CA ALA A 2 -51.75 -12.40 0.18
C ALA A 2 -50.57 -11.41 0.00
N LEU A 3 -50.81 -10.16 -0.42
CA LEU A 3 -49.74 -9.17 -0.62
C LEU A 3 -49.02 -8.73 0.68
N ARG A 4 -49.71 -8.74 1.83
CA ARG A 4 -49.09 -8.36 3.11
C ARG A 4 -48.20 -9.48 3.68
N PHE A 5 -48.57 -10.73 3.43
CA PHE A 5 -47.74 -11.89 3.79
C PHE A 5 -46.45 -11.96 2.96
N LEU A 6 -46.52 -11.66 1.66
CA LEU A 6 -45.33 -11.57 0.80
C LEU A 6 -44.39 -10.44 1.23
N SER A 7 -44.92 -9.27 1.61
CA SER A 7 -44.12 -8.15 2.12
C SER A 7 -43.40 -8.50 3.43
N MET A 8 -44.06 -9.19 4.36
CA MET A 8 -43.45 -9.58 5.63
C MET A 8 -42.36 -10.65 5.44
N LEU A 9 -42.56 -11.61 4.54
CA LEU A 9 -41.57 -12.61 4.19
C LEU A 9 -40.33 -11.98 3.53
N LEU A 10 -40.51 -10.97 2.67
CA LEU A 10 -39.40 -10.23 2.05
C LEU A 10 -38.59 -9.41 3.06
N THR A 11 -39.24 -8.80 4.06
CA THR A 11 -38.52 -8.10 5.13
C THR A 11 -37.78 -9.07 6.05
N ALA A 12 -38.36 -10.24 6.34
CA ALA A 12 -37.74 -11.23 7.21
C ALA A 12 -36.49 -11.86 6.57
N THR A 13 -36.51 -12.13 5.26
CA THR A 13 -35.32 -12.65 4.54
C THR A 13 -34.22 -11.60 4.40
N LEU A 14 -34.56 -10.32 4.22
CA LEU A 14 -33.58 -9.22 4.19
C LEU A 14 -32.87 -9.03 5.53
N VAL A 15 -33.62 -9.10 6.65
CA VAL A 15 -33.04 -9.00 8.00
C VAL A 15 -32.15 -10.21 8.29
N TRP A 16 -32.57 -11.42 7.91
CA TRP A 16 -31.78 -12.64 8.10
C TRP A 16 -30.49 -12.65 7.26
N ALA A 17 -30.52 -12.13 6.03
CA ALA A 17 -29.34 -12.03 5.16
C ALA A 17 -28.29 -11.04 5.69
N CYS A 18 -28.70 -9.89 6.22
CA CYS A 18 -27.74 -8.94 6.81
C CYS A 18 -27.26 -9.43 8.20
N ALA A 19 -28.09 -10.16 8.97
CA ALA A 19 -27.68 -10.78 10.24
C ALA A 19 -26.67 -11.93 10.09
N GLY A 20 -26.83 -12.79 9.08
CA GLY A 20 -25.87 -13.87 8.79
C GLY A 20 -24.48 -13.36 8.42
N SER A 21 -24.42 -12.20 7.75
CA SER A 21 -23.16 -11.52 7.40
C SER A 21 -22.46 -10.89 8.62
N LEU A 22 -23.24 -10.44 9.61
CA LEU A 22 -22.75 -9.84 10.85
C LEU A 22 -22.19 -10.90 11.82
N LEU A 23 -22.85 -12.06 11.94
CA LEU A 23 -22.43 -13.14 12.85
C LEU A 23 -21.18 -13.90 12.35
N ALA A 24 -21.02 -14.09 11.04
CA ALA A 24 -19.90 -14.83 10.46
C ALA A 24 -18.54 -14.12 10.55
N GLN A 25 -18.49 -12.86 11.01
CA GLN A 25 -17.26 -12.05 11.01
C GLN A 25 -16.69 -11.72 12.38
N GLN A 26 -17.27 -12.26 13.46
CA GLN A 26 -16.86 -11.93 14.84
C GLN A 26 -15.75 -12.84 15.39
N THR A 27 -15.34 -13.87 14.66
CA THR A 27 -14.20 -14.71 15.06
C THR A 27 -12.90 -14.14 14.46
N SER A 28 -12.00 -13.72 15.36
CA SER A 28 -10.62 -13.26 15.17
C SER A 28 -10.42 -11.91 14.44
N ALA A 29 -10.51 -10.81 15.19
CA ALA A 29 -9.97 -9.51 14.80
C ALA A 29 -8.69 -9.22 15.60
N THR A 30 -7.58 -9.85 15.23
CA THR A 30 -6.24 -9.34 15.54
C THR A 30 -5.82 -8.41 14.40
N CYS A 31 -5.84 -7.08 14.62
CA CYS A 31 -5.38 -6.09 13.64
C CYS A 31 -3.86 -6.29 13.45
N THR A 32 -3.43 -7.02 12.41
CA THR A 32 -2.02 -7.08 12.02
C THR A 32 -1.64 -5.85 11.17
N PRO A 33 -0.38 -5.37 11.26
CA PRO A 33 0.02 -4.04 10.80
C PRO A 33 0.24 -3.91 9.28
N HIS A 34 -0.01 -4.98 8.52
CA HIS A 34 0.03 -4.95 7.07
C HIS A 34 -1.37 -5.31 6.61
N GLY A 35 -1.98 -4.51 5.73
CA GLY A 35 -3.32 -4.71 5.15
C GLY A 35 -3.46 -5.96 4.27
N ARG A 36 -2.91 -7.09 4.69
CA ARG A 36 -3.17 -8.43 4.18
C ARG A 36 -4.01 -9.17 5.21
N TYR A 37 -5.26 -9.43 4.87
CA TYR A 37 -6.04 -10.44 5.54
C TYR A 37 -5.42 -11.80 5.19
N VAL A 38 -4.65 -12.35 6.11
CA VAL A 38 -4.18 -13.74 6.01
C VAL A 38 -5.17 -14.58 6.82
N VAL A 39 -6.10 -15.21 6.13
CA VAL A 39 -6.73 -16.43 6.64
C VAL A 39 -5.73 -17.54 6.35
N GLY A 40 -5.33 -18.32 7.36
CA GLY A 40 -4.30 -19.38 7.33
C GLY A 40 -3.67 -19.74 5.97
N GLU A 41 -2.36 -19.56 5.86
CA GLU A 41 -1.42 -20.10 4.84
C GLU A 41 -1.83 -20.11 3.35
N THR A 42 -2.89 -19.44 2.92
CA THR A 42 -3.20 -19.30 1.49
C THR A 42 -3.61 -17.87 1.17
N VAL A 43 -2.84 -17.25 0.28
CA VAL A 43 -3.29 -16.08 -0.48
C VAL A 43 -4.42 -16.57 -1.36
N VAL A 44 -5.68 -16.41 -0.93
CA VAL A 44 -6.84 -16.69 -1.79
C VAL A 44 -7.13 -15.43 -2.59
N CYS A 45 -6.33 -15.22 -3.63
CA CYS A 45 -6.81 -14.58 -4.86
C CYS A 45 -6.85 -15.70 -5.90
N ASP A 46 -8.05 -15.91 -6.45
CA ASP A 46 -8.45 -16.83 -7.51
C ASP A 46 -8.89 -18.28 -7.16
N ASP A 47 -9.92 -18.67 -7.91
CA ASP A 47 -10.36 -20.03 -8.24
C ASP A 47 -11.37 -20.76 -7.33
N THR A 48 -12.56 -20.18 -7.16
CA THR A 48 -13.81 -20.97 -7.31
C THR A 48 -14.79 -20.27 -8.24
N ALA A 49 -14.36 -20.09 -9.49
CA ALA A 49 -15.09 -19.44 -10.59
C ALA A 49 -16.34 -20.22 -11.10
N GLN A 50 -16.99 -21.07 -10.30
CA GLN A 50 -18.16 -21.84 -10.77
C GLN A 50 -19.35 -21.96 -9.80
N GLN A 51 -19.39 -21.20 -8.69
CA GLN A 51 -20.57 -21.12 -7.81
C GLN A 51 -21.24 -19.73 -7.77
N ALA A 52 -20.91 -18.82 -8.69
CA ALA A 52 -21.10 -17.38 -8.51
C ALA A 52 -22.17 -16.69 -9.39
N HIS A 53 -23.27 -17.35 -9.76
CA HIS A 53 -24.37 -16.65 -10.46
C HIS A 53 -25.56 -16.29 -9.54
N LEU A 54 -25.87 -17.10 -8.53
CA LEU A 54 -26.97 -16.80 -7.59
C LEU A 54 -26.52 -16.03 -6.34
N ALA A 55 -25.24 -16.13 -5.97
CA ALA A 55 -24.66 -15.42 -4.82
C ALA A 55 -24.25 -13.97 -5.12
N THR A 56 -24.23 -13.57 -6.40
CA THR A 56 -23.72 -12.26 -6.84
C THR A 56 -24.82 -11.20 -7.02
N TRP A 57 -26.09 -11.56 -7.22
CA TRP A 57 -27.18 -10.57 -7.39
C TRP A 57 -27.41 -9.74 -6.13
N TRP A 58 -27.43 -10.37 -4.95
CA TRP A 58 -27.69 -9.69 -3.69
C TRP A 58 -26.42 -9.01 -3.21
N ALA A 59 -25.27 -9.63 -3.47
CA ALA A 59 -23.98 -9.04 -3.19
C ALA A 59 -23.86 -7.71 -3.94
N ASN A 60 -24.15 -7.64 -5.24
CA ASN A 60 -24.04 -6.40 -6.01
C ASN A 60 -25.26 -5.46 -5.91
N SER A 61 -26.23 -5.78 -5.05
CA SER A 61 -27.38 -4.91 -4.79
C SER A 61 -27.00 -3.67 -3.97
N PRO A 62 -27.80 -2.59 -4.03
CA PRO A 62 -27.59 -1.40 -3.19
C PRO A 62 -27.53 -1.73 -1.68
N ILE A 63 -28.38 -2.65 -1.23
CA ILE A 63 -28.46 -3.07 0.18
C ILE A 63 -27.22 -3.90 0.57
N GLY A 64 -26.77 -4.80 -0.33
CA GLY A 64 -25.53 -5.57 -0.12
C GLY A 64 -24.30 -4.68 -0.04
N ASN A 65 -24.21 -3.67 -0.91
CA ASN A 65 -23.16 -2.64 -0.87
C ASN A 65 -23.18 -1.84 0.44
N PHE A 66 -24.37 -1.47 0.92
CA PHE A 66 -24.53 -0.75 2.18
C PHE A 66 -24.13 -1.60 3.41
N CYS A 67 -24.60 -2.85 3.54
CA CYS A 67 -24.18 -3.71 4.67
C CYS A 67 -22.64 -3.88 4.65
N ARG A 68 -22.01 -4.01 3.46
CA ARG A 68 -20.53 -4.05 3.34
C ARG A 68 -19.84 -2.76 3.75
N SER A 69 -20.38 -1.59 3.39
CA SER A 69 -19.78 -0.30 3.78
C SER A 69 -19.82 -0.11 5.30
N VAL A 70 -20.96 -0.44 5.94
CA VAL A 70 -21.10 -0.35 7.41
C VAL A 70 -20.09 -1.25 8.11
N VAL A 71 -19.97 -2.51 7.68
CA VAL A 71 -18.99 -3.46 8.26
C VAL A 71 -17.55 -2.96 8.11
N ARG A 72 -17.19 -2.43 6.93
CA ARG A 72 -15.88 -1.84 6.69
C ARG A 72 -15.62 -0.67 7.65
N ASP A 73 -16.60 0.21 7.81
CA ASP A 73 -16.47 1.41 8.62
C ASP A 73 -16.39 1.07 10.13
N THR A 74 -17.14 0.08 10.61
CA THR A 74 -17.02 -0.45 11.99
C THR A 74 -15.64 -1.04 12.25
N LYS A 75 -15.11 -1.86 11.34
CA LYS A 75 -13.75 -2.41 11.46
C LYS A 75 -12.68 -1.31 11.48
N ARG A 76 -12.85 -0.29 10.64
CA ARG A 76 -11.94 0.87 10.58
C ARG A 76 -11.95 1.68 11.88
N ASN A 77 -13.13 1.92 12.46
CA ASN A 77 -13.24 2.62 13.74
C ASN A 77 -12.60 1.81 14.87
N ASN A 78 -12.73 0.48 14.86
CA ASN A 78 -12.15 -0.39 15.88
C ASN A 78 -10.61 -0.46 15.83
N CYS A 79 -9.98 -0.36 14.66
CA CYS A 79 -8.52 -0.30 14.56
C CYS A 79 -7.97 1.15 14.64
N TRP A 80 -8.79 2.18 14.86
CA TRP A 80 -8.29 3.55 15.10
C TRP A 80 -7.49 3.59 16.42
N PRO A 81 -6.33 4.27 16.51
CA PRO A 81 -5.70 5.19 15.54
C PRO A 81 -4.52 4.60 14.73
N GLU A 82 -4.06 3.39 15.03
CA GLU A 82 -2.77 2.86 14.56
C GLU A 82 -2.53 2.86 13.03
N PRO A 83 -3.49 2.49 12.14
CA PRO A 83 -3.22 2.43 10.72
C PRO A 83 -3.02 3.80 10.09
N PHE A 84 -3.64 4.86 10.64
CA PHE A 84 -3.49 6.23 10.14
C PHE A 84 -2.17 6.84 10.60
N VAL A 85 -1.80 6.61 11.87
CA VAL A 85 -0.57 7.16 12.43
C VAL A 85 0.68 6.66 11.70
N LYS A 86 0.71 5.40 11.24
CA LYS A 86 1.85 4.86 10.48
C LYS A 86 1.95 5.51 9.10
N ALA A 87 0.83 5.58 8.37
CA ALA A 87 0.78 6.21 7.05
C ALA A 87 1.18 7.69 7.12
N ASP A 88 0.65 8.43 8.10
CA ASP A 88 0.98 9.85 8.28
C ASP A 88 2.46 10.05 8.65
N ARG A 89 3.02 9.18 9.52
CA ARG A 89 4.45 9.22 9.85
C ARG A 89 5.33 8.94 8.63
N GLU A 90 4.93 8.01 7.78
CA GLU A 90 5.65 7.71 6.54
C GLU A 90 5.56 8.88 5.56
N ALA A 91 4.37 9.45 5.35
CA ALA A 91 4.16 10.61 4.49
C ALA A 91 4.99 11.83 4.92
N VAL A 92 5.18 12.04 6.23
CA VAL A 92 6.04 13.11 6.75
C VAL A 92 7.53 12.77 6.58
N ARG A 93 7.93 11.50 6.70
CA ARG A 93 9.34 11.07 6.60
C ARG A 93 9.85 11.01 5.16
N GLU A 94 9.02 10.54 4.23
CA GLU A 94 9.36 10.34 2.82
C GLU A 94 10.07 11.55 2.16
N PRO A 95 9.57 12.80 2.29
CA PRO A 95 10.22 13.95 1.66
C PRO A 95 11.64 14.17 2.18
N PHE A 96 11.90 13.96 3.47
CA PHE A 96 13.23 14.13 4.04
C PHE A 96 14.20 13.06 3.55
N VAL A 97 13.76 11.81 3.48
CA VAL A 97 14.57 10.72 2.91
C VAL A 97 14.96 11.05 1.48
N ARG A 98 14.02 11.56 0.68
CA ARG A 98 14.28 12.00 -0.70
C ARG A 98 15.24 13.18 -0.76
N MET A 99 15.11 14.18 0.12
CA MET A 99 16.03 15.32 0.19
C MET A 99 17.46 14.87 0.51
N VAL A 100 17.63 13.95 1.47
CA VAL A 100 18.94 13.39 1.81
C VAL A 100 19.53 12.61 0.65
N ALA A 101 18.74 11.78 -0.02
CA ALA A 101 19.17 11.03 -1.21
C ALA A 101 19.62 11.98 -2.34
N ASN A 102 18.85 13.03 -2.61
CA ASN A 102 19.21 14.05 -3.60
C ASN A 102 20.48 14.82 -3.20
N GLY A 103 20.69 15.06 -1.90
CA GLY A 103 21.91 15.67 -1.38
C GLY A 103 23.14 14.82 -1.67
N TRP A 104 23.08 13.52 -1.39
CA TRP A 104 24.13 12.56 -1.74
C TRP A 104 24.36 12.48 -3.24
N GLN A 105 23.28 12.43 -4.04
CA GLN A 105 23.37 12.44 -5.49
C GLN A 105 24.12 13.66 -6.01
N ARG A 106 23.78 14.85 -5.52
CA ARG A 106 24.44 16.10 -5.93
C ARG A 106 25.93 16.12 -5.55
N GLN A 107 26.29 15.62 -4.36
CA GLN A 107 27.69 15.57 -3.93
C GLN A 107 28.52 14.61 -4.78
N ASN A 108 27.97 13.45 -5.14
CA ASN A 108 28.64 12.41 -5.92
C ASN A 108 28.52 12.61 -7.44
N THR A 109 27.87 13.68 -7.89
CA THR A 109 27.78 13.98 -9.32
C THR A 109 29.12 14.53 -9.81
N LEU A 110 29.62 13.94 -10.90
CA LEU A 110 30.77 14.39 -11.66
C LEU A 110 30.26 15.26 -12.81
N GLY A 111 30.55 16.56 -12.75
CA GLY A 111 30.31 17.48 -13.87
C GLY A 111 31.49 17.52 -14.85
N ASP A 112 31.32 18.24 -15.96
CA ASP A 112 32.27 18.30 -17.07
C ASP A 112 33.70 18.68 -16.65
N HIS A 113 33.86 19.54 -15.64
CA HIS A 113 35.17 19.94 -15.10
C HIS A 113 35.96 18.82 -14.41
N HIS A 114 35.37 17.64 -14.16
CA HIS A 114 36.10 16.47 -13.68
C HIS A 114 36.67 15.62 -14.81
N PHE A 115 36.38 15.98 -16.05
CA PHE A 115 36.86 15.32 -17.25
C PHE A 115 37.82 16.26 -18.00
N ASP A 116 38.83 15.67 -18.61
CA ASP A 116 39.70 16.36 -19.54
C ASP A 116 38.92 16.60 -20.85
N PRO A 117 38.83 17.85 -21.35
CA PRO A 117 38.05 18.18 -22.53
C PRO A 117 38.59 17.54 -23.82
N GLU A 118 39.89 17.22 -23.90
CA GLU A 118 40.49 16.66 -25.11
C GLU A 118 40.40 15.14 -25.13
N THR A 119 40.67 14.49 -23.99
CA THR A 119 40.73 13.02 -23.91
C THR A 119 39.44 12.39 -23.42
N GLY A 120 38.55 13.17 -22.80
CA GLY A 120 37.32 12.68 -22.16
C GLY A 120 37.57 11.79 -20.93
N GLN A 121 38.84 11.64 -20.50
CA GLN A 121 39.21 10.87 -19.32
C GLN A 121 39.04 11.67 -18.04
N LEU A 122 38.99 10.99 -16.90
CA LEU A 122 38.95 11.64 -15.58
C LEU A 122 40.25 12.39 -15.33
N ASN A 123 40.13 13.70 -15.08
CA ASN A 123 41.25 14.52 -14.66
C ASN A 123 41.65 14.24 -13.21
N ARG A 124 42.69 14.92 -12.72
CA ARG A 124 43.18 14.69 -11.36
C ARG A 124 42.12 14.95 -10.29
N ASP A 125 41.32 16.00 -10.45
CA ASP A 125 40.28 16.37 -9.49
C ASP A 125 39.14 15.35 -9.46
N GLY A 126 38.73 14.86 -10.64
CA GLY A 126 37.78 13.77 -10.80
C GLY A 126 38.25 12.49 -10.12
N GLN A 127 39.51 12.10 -10.33
CA GLN A 127 40.10 10.94 -9.67
C GLN A 127 40.12 11.08 -8.15
N LEU A 128 40.48 12.27 -7.63
CA LEU A 128 40.48 12.55 -6.20
C LEU A 128 39.08 12.49 -5.61
N LYS A 129 38.08 13.01 -6.32
CA LYS A 129 36.68 12.94 -5.90
C LYS A 129 36.16 11.50 -5.86
N VAL A 130 36.43 10.71 -6.91
CA VAL A 130 36.07 9.29 -6.95
C VAL A 130 36.73 8.55 -5.79
N ARG A 131 38.03 8.78 -5.57
CA ARG A 131 38.77 8.20 -4.44
C ARG A 131 38.13 8.57 -3.10
N ARG A 132 37.78 9.84 -2.88
CA ARG A 132 37.11 10.29 -1.66
C ARG A 132 35.79 9.54 -1.45
N VAL A 133 34.93 9.46 -2.45
CA VAL A 133 33.63 8.78 -2.33
C VAL A 133 33.81 7.28 -2.04
N LEU A 134 34.80 6.63 -2.63
CA LEU A 134 35.06 5.20 -2.39
C LEU A 134 35.60 4.90 -0.98
N ILE A 135 36.46 5.78 -0.45
CA ILE A 135 37.12 5.57 0.84
C ILE A 135 36.28 6.10 2.00
N GLU A 136 35.85 7.36 1.91
CA GLU A 136 35.14 8.09 2.98
C GLU A 136 33.63 7.91 2.92
N GLY A 137 33.08 7.52 1.76
CA GLY A 137 31.64 7.38 1.57
C GLY A 137 31.05 6.14 2.27
N LEU A 138 29.85 6.31 2.82
CA LEU A 138 29.02 5.23 3.36
C LEU A 138 28.67 4.22 2.25
N PRO A 139 28.72 2.89 2.49
CA PRO A 139 28.51 1.86 1.47
C PRO A 139 27.23 2.04 0.63
N GLN A 140 26.12 2.43 1.26
CA GLN A 140 24.83 2.62 0.61
C GLN A 140 24.75 3.86 -0.30
N HIS A 141 25.73 4.77 -0.24
CA HIS A 141 25.77 6.00 -1.04
C HIS A 141 26.98 6.06 -1.98
N ARG A 142 27.63 4.92 -2.28
CA ARG A 142 28.76 4.85 -3.23
C ARG A 142 28.30 4.69 -4.68
N SER A 143 27.28 5.43 -5.08
CA SER A 143 26.88 5.56 -6.48
C SER A 143 27.45 6.85 -7.06
N PHE A 144 27.84 6.79 -8.33
CA PHE A 144 28.34 7.93 -9.09
C PHE A 144 27.32 8.33 -10.14
N TRP A 145 27.20 9.64 -10.35
CA TRP A 145 26.37 10.21 -11.40
C TRP A 145 27.26 11.08 -12.27
N VAL A 146 26.99 11.10 -13.57
CA VAL A 146 27.72 11.94 -14.51
C VAL A 146 26.71 12.89 -15.12
N TYR A 147 27.00 14.19 -15.02
CA TYR A 147 26.27 15.22 -15.72
C TYR A 147 27.12 15.67 -16.91
N ARG A 148 26.58 15.50 -18.12
CA ARG A 148 27.16 16.05 -19.36
C ARG A 148 26.14 17.00 -19.97
N ALA A 149 26.55 18.24 -20.18
CA ALA A 149 25.76 19.26 -20.88
C ALA A 149 25.94 19.18 -22.39
#